data_AF-A0A835JQN9-F1
#
_entry.id   AF-A0A835JQN9-F1
#
_cell.length_a   1.000
_cell.length_b   1.000
_cell.length_c   1.000
_cell.angle_alpha   90.00
_cell.angle_beta   90.00
_cell.angle_gamma   90.00
#
_symmetry.space_group_name_H-M   'P 1'
#
loop_
_entity.id
_entity.type
_entity.pdbx_description
1 polymer ?
#
loop_
_entity_poly.entity_id
_entity_poly.type
_entity_poly.pdbx_seq_one_letter_code
_entity_poly.pdbx_strand_id
1 'polypeptide(L)'
;MSMCSSCSSGPSSTKAWIVHGIVAGTAIAAAIGGGAYLVRYRKFRSRVVGIIPARYASSRFEGKPLVNILGKPMIQRTWERAKLATTLDHIGTERCHEALHKLDKTYDVVVNIQGDEPLIEPEIIDGIVRSLQAAPDAVFSTAVTSLKPEDAFDPNRVKCVVDNQGYAIYFSRGLIPYNKLGKVNPQFPYLLHLGIQSYDAKFLKIYPELQPTPLQLEEDLEQLKVLENGYKMKVIKVDHEAHGVDVPEDVEKIENLMREQNLS
;
A
#
# COMPACT_ATOMS: atom_id res chain seq x y z
N MET A 1 -50.36 10.57 79.12
CA MET A 1 -50.03 9.12 79.25
C MET A 1 -49.45 8.68 77.93
N SER A 2 -48.41 7.88 77.77
CA SER A 2 -47.30 7.41 78.60
C SER A 2 -46.25 6.95 77.56
N MET A 3 -44.98 7.01 77.93
CA MET A 3 -43.82 6.65 77.10
C MET A 3 -43.86 5.19 76.60
N CYS A 4 -43.17 4.92 75.49
CA CYS A 4 -42.17 3.83 75.42
C CYS A 4 -41.24 3.95 74.19
N SER A 5 -39.94 3.81 74.47
CA SER A 5 -38.77 3.70 73.57
C SER A 5 -38.81 2.40 72.74
N SER A 6 -38.10 2.20 71.62
CA SER A 6 -36.63 2.02 71.49
C SER A 6 -36.22 1.72 70.03
N CYS A 7 -35.00 2.16 69.63
CA CYS A 7 -33.96 1.54 68.76
C CYS A 7 -34.33 0.90 67.40
N SER A 8 -33.55 0.89 66.30
CA SER A 8 -32.25 1.42 65.87
C SER A 8 -32.00 0.94 64.44
N SER A 9 -31.19 1.68 63.66
CA SER A 9 -30.27 1.28 62.55
C SER A 9 -30.48 2.01 61.20
N GLY A 10 -29.47 2.81 60.80
CA GLY A 10 -29.20 3.15 59.39
C GLY A 10 -28.42 2.01 58.70
N PRO A 11 -27.74 2.19 57.54
CA PRO A 11 -27.45 3.42 56.79
C PRO A 11 -27.62 3.28 55.24
N SER A 12 -27.32 4.33 54.44
CA SER A 12 -26.40 4.23 53.28
C SER A 12 -26.36 5.56 52.49
N SER A 13 -25.37 6.39 52.79
CA SER A 13 -24.91 7.51 51.95
C SER A 13 -23.50 7.19 51.45
N THR A 14 -23.38 6.25 50.51
CA THR A 14 -22.07 5.80 49.98
C THR A 14 -21.98 5.89 48.45
N LYS A 15 -23.00 6.40 47.75
CA LYS A 15 -23.06 6.31 46.27
C LYS A 15 -22.54 7.54 45.52
N ALA A 16 -22.28 8.68 46.17
CA ALA A 16 -21.98 9.94 45.46
C ALA A 16 -20.50 10.19 45.14
N TRP A 17 -19.56 9.63 45.91
CA TRP A 17 -18.12 9.92 45.76
C TRP A 17 -17.38 9.01 44.78
N ILE A 18 -17.92 7.82 44.49
CA ILE A 18 -17.28 6.87 43.57
C ILE A 18 -17.46 7.30 42.10
N VAL A 19 -18.56 7.98 41.77
CA VAL A 19 -18.88 8.34 40.38
C VAL A 19 -17.99 9.49 39.85
N HIS A 20 -17.69 10.51 40.66
CA HIS A 20 -16.88 11.65 40.20
C HIS A 20 -15.38 11.34 40.09
N GLY A 21 -14.84 10.45 40.94
CA GLY A 21 -13.44 10.04 40.86
C GLY A 21 -13.12 9.20 39.61
N ILE A 22 -14.07 8.38 39.16
CA ILE A 22 -13.91 7.54 37.96
C ILE A 22 -13.90 8.41 36.70
N VAL A 23 -14.81 9.39 36.57
CA VAL A 23 -14.90 10.24 35.36
C VAL A 23 -13.66 11.13 35.21
N ALA A 24 -13.18 11.74 36.29
CA ALA A 24 -11.96 12.55 36.26
C ALA A 24 -10.70 11.72 35.97
N GLY A 25 -10.60 10.52 36.56
CA GLY A 25 -9.49 9.59 36.30
C GLY A 25 -9.44 9.08 34.85
N THR A 26 -10.59 8.79 34.25
CA THR A 26 -10.68 8.35 32.85
C THR A 26 -10.32 9.46 31.85
N ALA A 27 -10.72 10.71 32.12
CA ALA A 27 -10.42 11.83 31.24
C ALA A 27 -8.91 12.17 31.23
N ILE A 28 -8.25 12.11 32.39
CA ILE A 28 -6.82 12.37 32.52
C ILE A 28 -5.99 11.22 31.92
N ALA A 29 -6.39 9.96 32.14
CA ALA A 29 -5.73 8.81 31.51
C ALA A 29 -5.88 8.80 29.98
N ALA A 30 -7.04 9.22 29.45
CA ALA A 30 -7.26 9.38 28.01
C ALA A 30 -6.46 10.55 27.42
N ALA A 31 -6.31 11.66 28.14
CA ALA A 31 -5.54 12.82 27.68
C ALA A 31 -4.01 12.57 27.72
N ILE A 32 -3.50 11.94 28.78
CA ILE A 32 -2.07 11.59 28.90
C ILE A 32 -1.74 10.39 27.99
N GLY A 33 -2.61 9.39 27.92
CA GLY A 33 -2.50 8.27 26.98
C GLY A 33 -2.60 8.71 25.53
N GLY A 34 -3.55 9.61 25.21
CA GLY A 34 -3.70 10.20 23.88
C GLY A 34 -2.55 11.12 23.48
N GLY A 35 -2.04 11.93 24.42
CA GLY A 35 -0.86 12.77 24.22
C GLY A 35 0.43 11.97 24.02
N ALA A 36 0.67 10.93 24.82
CA ALA A 36 1.81 10.03 24.65
C ALA A 36 1.68 9.14 23.39
N TYR A 37 0.46 8.73 23.03
CA TYR A 37 0.15 8.00 21.79
C TYR A 37 0.42 8.87 20.55
N LEU A 38 -0.05 10.12 20.54
CA LEU A 38 0.19 11.08 19.46
C LEU A 38 1.66 11.51 19.35
N VAL A 39 2.34 11.70 20.48
CA VAL A 39 3.77 12.09 20.50
C VAL A 39 4.68 10.93 20.08
N ARG A 40 4.33 9.67 20.37
CA ARG A 40 5.08 8.49 19.93
C ARG A 40 4.87 8.17 18.44
N TYR A 41 3.80 8.69 17.81
CA TYR A 41 3.43 8.47 16.42
C TYR A 41 4.07 9.44 15.40
N ARG A 42 4.87 10.44 15.83
CA ARG A 42 5.39 11.50 14.94
C ARG A 42 6.89 11.44 14.70
N LYS A 43 7.45 10.27 14.38
CA LYS A 43 8.64 10.25 13.52
C LYS A 43 8.13 10.24 12.08
N PHE A 44 8.14 11.40 11.44
CA PHE A 44 7.75 11.52 10.04
C PHE A 44 8.63 10.56 9.24
N ARG A 45 8.01 9.66 8.47
CA ARG A 45 8.72 8.75 7.56
C ARG A 45 9.43 9.61 6.51
N SER A 46 10.70 9.95 6.71
CA SER A 46 11.33 11.05 5.96
C SER A 46 12.31 10.58 4.91
N ARG A 47 12.93 9.41 5.11
CA ARG A 47 13.91 8.87 4.16
C ARG A 47 13.32 7.75 3.32
N VAL A 48 13.44 7.86 2.00
CA VAL A 48 12.77 7.01 1.02
C VAL A 48 13.79 6.48 0.02
N VAL A 49 13.80 5.16 -0.20
CA VAL A 49 14.63 4.53 -1.23
C VAL A 49 13.75 3.84 -2.27
N GLY A 50 13.99 4.12 -3.55
CA GLY A 50 13.41 3.40 -4.68
C GLY A 50 14.26 2.20 -5.04
N ILE A 51 13.61 1.10 -5.40
CA ILE A 51 14.25 -0.16 -5.73
C ILE A 51 13.60 -0.72 -6.98
N ILE A 52 14.42 -0.98 -8.00
CA ILE A 52 14.00 -1.51 -9.28
C ILE A 52 14.53 -2.94 -9.43
N PRO A 53 13.78 -3.98 -9.02
CA PRO A 53 14.28 -5.35 -9.09
C PRO A 53 14.46 -5.78 -10.55
N ALA A 54 15.70 -5.98 -10.99
CA ALA A 54 15.98 -6.54 -12.31
C ALA A 54 15.99 -8.09 -12.23
N ARG A 55 15.00 -8.74 -12.84
CA ARG A 55 15.00 -10.21 -13.05
C ARG A 55 15.36 -10.49 -14.51
N TYR A 56 16.56 -11.01 -14.76
CA TYR A 56 17.02 -11.35 -16.12
C TYR A 56 16.30 -12.58 -16.70
N ALA A 57 16.02 -13.57 -15.84
CA ALA A 57 15.35 -14.80 -16.23
C ALA A 57 13.83 -14.60 -16.25
N SER A 58 13.25 -14.56 -17.45
CA SER A 58 11.81 -14.68 -17.68
C SER A 58 11.59 -15.73 -18.77
N SER A 59 10.72 -16.70 -18.51
CA SER A 59 10.39 -17.78 -19.45
C SER A 59 9.63 -17.29 -20.68
N ARG A 60 8.92 -16.15 -20.56
CA ARG A 60 8.11 -15.55 -21.62
C ARG A 60 8.87 -14.50 -22.42
N PHE A 61 9.89 -13.90 -21.84
CA PHE A 61 10.69 -12.85 -22.48
C PHE A 61 12.11 -12.81 -21.87
N GLU A 62 13.00 -13.64 -22.39
CA GLU A 62 14.39 -13.70 -21.92
C GLU A 62 15.12 -12.37 -22.14
N GLY A 63 15.86 -11.90 -21.13
CA GLY A 63 16.59 -10.64 -21.23
C GLY A 63 15.69 -9.39 -21.25
N LYS A 64 14.39 -9.52 -20.93
CA LYS A 64 13.37 -8.45 -20.90
C LYS A 64 13.91 -7.11 -20.37
N PRO A 65 14.55 -7.00 -19.19
CA PRO A 65 15.05 -5.71 -18.68
C PRO A 65 16.04 -5.00 -19.61
N LEU A 66 16.76 -5.73 -20.47
CA LEU A 66 17.74 -5.20 -21.40
C LEU A 66 17.19 -4.95 -22.81
N VAL A 67 15.91 -5.23 -23.05
CA VAL A 67 15.31 -4.94 -24.36
C VAL A 67 15.44 -3.46 -24.67
N ASN A 68 15.82 -3.16 -25.91
CA ASN A 68 16.02 -1.81 -26.37
C ASN A 68 14.67 -1.15 -26.67
N ILE A 69 14.42 0.01 -26.07
CA ILE A 69 13.26 0.86 -26.32
C ILE A 69 13.80 2.23 -26.73
N LEU A 70 13.64 2.60 -28.01
CA LEU A 70 14.15 3.84 -28.59
C LEU A 70 15.65 4.10 -28.28
N GLY A 71 16.49 3.06 -28.36
CA GLY A 71 17.95 3.21 -28.17
C GLY A 71 18.45 3.17 -26.73
N LYS A 72 17.58 2.94 -25.74
CA LYS A 72 17.99 2.65 -24.35
C LYS A 72 17.38 1.34 -23.84
N PRO A 73 18.07 0.59 -22.96
CA PRO A 73 17.49 -0.55 -22.26
C PRO A 73 16.23 -0.16 -21.48
N MET A 74 15.21 -1.04 -21.45
CA MET A 74 13.97 -0.82 -20.70
C MET A 74 14.23 -0.47 -19.23
N ILE A 75 15.13 -1.19 -18.57
CA ILE A 75 15.48 -0.91 -17.16
C ILE A 75 16.05 0.50 -16.97
N GLN A 76 16.78 1.02 -17.97
CA GLN A 76 17.29 2.39 -17.94
C GLN A 76 16.14 3.40 -18.06
N ARG A 77 15.13 3.13 -18.91
CA ARG A 77 13.92 3.96 -19.03
C ARG A 77 13.20 4.09 -17.69
N THR A 78 12.92 2.95 -17.05
CA THR A 78 12.30 2.89 -15.72
C THR A 78 13.12 3.67 -14.69
N TRP A 79 14.45 3.53 -14.70
CA TRP A 79 15.33 4.27 -13.78
C TRP A 79 15.31 5.78 -14.03
N GLU A 80 15.35 6.23 -15.29
CA GLU A 80 15.27 7.64 -15.65
C GLU A 80 13.94 8.26 -15.20
N ARG A 81 12.82 7.54 -15.35
CA ARG A 81 11.52 7.96 -14.84
C ARG A 81 11.49 8.03 -13.31
N ALA A 82 11.96 6.97 -12.64
CA ALA A 82 12.02 6.92 -11.18
C ALA A 82 12.84 8.07 -10.59
N LYS A 83 13.93 8.49 -11.26
CA LYS A 83 14.79 9.60 -10.82
C LYS A 83 14.09 10.96 -10.82
N LEU A 84 12.99 11.10 -11.56
CA LEU A 84 12.20 12.33 -11.57
C LEU A 84 11.25 12.44 -10.37
N ALA A 85 11.04 11.35 -9.62
CA ALA A 85 10.21 11.36 -8.42
C ALA A 85 10.86 12.23 -7.33
N THR A 86 10.10 13.18 -6.78
CA THR A 86 10.63 14.16 -5.81
C THR A 86 10.81 13.59 -4.42
N THR A 87 10.16 12.47 -4.13
CA THR A 87 10.17 11.85 -2.81
C THR A 87 11.31 10.86 -2.59
N LEU A 88 12.04 10.44 -3.63
CA LEU A 88 13.10 9.44 -3.52
C LEU A 88 14.46 10.07 -3.19
N ASP A 89 15.11 9.63 -2.11
CA ASP A 89 16.48 10.05 -1.77
C ASP A 89 17.55 9.25 -2.52
N HIS A 90 17.22 8.02 -2.92
CA HIS A 90 18.14 7.08 -3.57
C HIS A 90 17.37 6.06 -4.41
N ILE A 91 17.97 5.57 -5.50
CA ILE A 91 17.42 4.49 -6.35
C ILE A 91 18.47 3.39 -6.52
N GLY A 92 18.11 2.15 -6.20
CA GLY A 92 18.93 0.96 -6.43
C GLY A 92 18.26 -0.05 -7.36
N THR A 93 19.02 -0.97 -7.94
CA THR A 93 18.53 -2.03 -8.84
C THR A 93 18.52 -3.43 -8.21
N GLU A 94 18.95 -3.53 -6.94
CA GLU A 94 19.00 -4.78 -6.18
C GLU A 94 17.58 -5.24 -5.77
N ARG A 95 17.40 -6.44 -5.19
CA ARG A 95 16.10 -6.81 -4.59
C ARG A 95 15.83 -5.98 -3.32
N CYS A 96 14.55 -5.71 -3.04
CA CYS A 96 14.13 -4.76 -1.99
C CYS A 96 14.78 -4.96 -0.61
N HIS A 97 14.90 -6.22 -0.18
CA HIS A 97 15.48 -6.56 1.11
C HIS A 97 17.02 -6.51 1.10
N GLU A 98 17.68 -6.90 0.00
CA GLU A 98 19.14 -6.89 -0.13
C GLU A 98 19.70 -5.47 -0.21
N ALA A 99 18.96 -4.54 -0.85
CA ALA A 99 19.35 -3.14 -0.92
C ALA A 99 19.42 -2.49 0.48
N LEU A 100 18.51 -2.84 1.39
CA LEU A 100 18.48 -2.31 2.75
C LEU A 100 19.69 -2.74 3.59
N HIS A 101 20.30 -3.90 3.29
CA HIS A 101 21.48 -4.39 4.01
C HIS A 101 22.80 -3.87 3.42
N LYS A 102 22.85 -3.59 2.11
CA LYS A 102 24.07 -3.08 1.43
C LYS A 102 24.23 -1.56 1.53
N LEU A 103 23.14 -0.83 1.68
CA LEU A 103 23.18 0.63 1.84
C LEU A 103 23.48 0.94 3.32
N ASP A 104 24.60 1.61 3.59
CA ASP A 104 25.02 2.06 4.95
C ASP A 104 24.13 3.22 5.48
N LYS A 105 22.88 3.29 5.02
CA LYS A 105 21.90 4.33 5.32
C LYS A 105 20.61 3.69 5.78
N THR A 106 19.99 4.29 6.79
CA THR A 106 18.68 3.88 7.30
C THR A 106 17.57 4.62 6.54
N TYR A 107 16.63 3.88 5.97
CA TYR A 107 15.45 4.42 5.30
C TYR A 107 14.18 4.11 6.11
N ASP A 108 13.17 4.97 6.00
CA ASP A 108 11.87 4.80 6.64
C ASP A 108 10.83 4.22 5.67
N VAL A 109 10.97 4.50 4.37
CA VAL A 109 10.11 3.98 3.30
C VAL A 109 10.96 3.35 2.20
N VAL A 110 10.46 2.24 1.65
CA VAL A 110 11.05 1.56 0.50
C VAL A 110 10.01 1.46 -0.60
N VAL A 111 10.35 1.90 -1.80
CA VAL A 111 9.47 1.81 -2.98
C VAL A 111 9.98 0.71 -3.89
N ASN A 112 9.12 -0.25 -4.20
CA ASN A 112 9.35 -1.25 -5.24
C ASN A 112 8.76 -0.73 -6.56
N ILE A 113 9.64 -0.44 -7.52
CA ILE A 113 9.31 0.10 -8.84
C ILE A 113 9.60 -1.01 -9.85
N GLN A 114 8.59 -1.51 -10.55
CA GLN A 114 8.77 -2.63 -11.46
C GLN A 114 9.67 -2.25 -12.64
N GLY A 115 10.66 -3.10 -12.94
CA GLY A 115 11.64 -2.83 -14.01
C GLY A 115 11.07 -2.86 -15.42
N ASP A 116 9.84 -3.37 -15.59
CA ASP A 116 9.10 -3.54 -16.84
C ASP A 116 7.99 -2.52 -17.08
N GLU A 117 7.95 -1.45 -16.28
CA GLU A 117 7.09 -0.28 -16.49
C GLU A 117 7.94 0.95 -16.92
N PRO A 118 8.42 1.00 -18.19
CA PRO A 118 9.29 2.07 -18.67
C PRO A 118 8.62 3.46 -18.70
N LEU A 119 7.29 3.51 -18.61
CA LEU A 119 6.49 4.73 -18.66
C LEU A 119 5.86 5.10 -17.31
N ILE A 120 6.30 4.49 -16.21
CA ILE A 120 5.79 4.84 -14.88
C ILE A 120 5.88 6.36 -14.65
N GLU A 121 4.79 6.95 -14.16
CA GLU A 121 4.72 8.38 -13.87
C GLU A 121 5.35 8.68 -12.50
N PRO A 122 6.28 9.65 -12.41
CA PRO A 122 6.89 10.08 -11.15
C PRO A 122 5.87 10.47 -10.08
N GLU A 123 4.74 11.04 -10.50
CA GLU A 123 3.64 11.47 -9.65
C GLU A 123 2.97 10.29 -8.94
N ILE A 124 2.95 9.10 -9.55
CA ILE A 124 2.43 7.87 -8.93
C ILE A 124 3.38 7.42 -7.81
N ILE A 125 4.69 7.44 -8.08
CA ILE A 125 5.73 7.13 -7.07
C ILE A 125 5.59 8.08 -5.88
N ASP A 126 5.52 9.39 -6.15
CA ASP A 126 5.37 10.41 -5.11
C ASP A 126 4.05 10.25 -4.34
N GLY A 127 2.97 9.91 -5.04
CA GLY A 127 1.65 9.69 -4.47
C GLY A 127 1.62 8.55 -3.46
N ILE A 128 2.17 7.37 -3.81
CA ILE A 128 2.16 6.20 -2.90
C ILE A 128 3.08 6.43 -1.70
N VAL A 129 4.17 7.18 -1.86
CA VAL A 129 5.06 7.54 -0.74
C VAL A 129 4.34 8.49 0.21
N ARG A 130 3.76 9.58 -0.31
CA ARG A 130 3.03 10.56 0.50
C ARG A 130 1.82 9.93 1.20
N SER A 131 1.10 9.06 0.51
CA SER A 131 -0.02 8.30 1.07
C SER A 131 0.41 7.45 2.27
N LEU A 132 1.54 6.72 2.14
CA LEU A 132 2.09 5.95 3.26
C LEU A 132 2.61 6.87 4.38
N GLN A 133 3.27 7.97 4.07
CA GLN A 133 3.73 8.94 5.06
C GLN A 133 2.57 9.54 5.87
N ALA A 134 1.42 9.77 5.24
CA ALA A 134 0.22 10.32 5.86
C ALA A 134 -0.62 9.28 6.62
N ALA A 135 -0.39 7.98 6.41
CA ALA A 135 -1.12 6.88 7.05
C ALA A 135 -0.20 6.07 7.99
N PRO A 136 0.00 6.53 9.23
CA PRO A 136 0.97 5.92 10.13
C PRO A 136 0.54 4.54 10.66
N ASP A 137 -0.75 4.18 10.53
CA ASP A 137 -1.28 2.85 10.82
C ASP A 137 -1.18 1.87 9.61
N ALA A 138 -0.82 2.37 8.42
CA ALA A 138 -0.51 1.55 7.26
C ALA A 138 0.97 1.19 7.24
N VAL A 139 1.27 0.00 6.74
CA VAL A 139 2.64 -0.49 6.51
C VAL A 139 3.01 -0.56 5.03
N PHE A 140 2.03 -0.28 4.17
CA PHE A 140 2.09 -0.47 2.73
C PHE A 140 1.22 0.57 2.04
N SER A 141 1.62 1.06 0.87
CA SER A 141 0.74 1.79 -0.05
C SER A 141 0.96 1.36 -1.50
N THR A 142 -0.09 1.41 -2.30
CA THR A 142 -0.06 1.13 -3.75
C THR A 142 -1.02 2.05 -4.50
N ALA A 143 -1.08 1.92 -5.82
CA ALA A 143 -1.95 2.66 -6.71
C ALA A 143 -2.92 1.75 -7.46
N VAL A 144 -4.07 2.30 -7.80
CA VAL A 144 -5.04 1.69 -8.70
C VAL A 144 -5.47 2.68 -9.77
N THR A 145 -5.81 2.17 -10.94
CA THR A 145 -6.43 2.92 -12.04
C THR A 145 -7.80 2.34 -12.39
N SER A 146 -8.53 2.98 -13.30
CA SER A 146 -9.78 2.43 -13.83
C SER A 146 -9.53 1.20 -14.67
N LEU A 147 -10.24 0.11 -14.40
CA LEU A 147 -10.20 -1.12 -15.20
C LEU A 147 -11.06 -0.96 -16.46
N LYS A 148 -10.49 -1.30 -17.61
CA LYS A 148 -11.24 -1.33 -18.87
C LYS A 148 -12.21 -2.52 -18.88
N PRO A 149 -13.48 -2.37 -19.34
CA PRO A 149 -14.46 -3.46 -19.31
C PRO A 149 -14.02 -4.76 -20.01
N GLU A 150 -13.23 -4.65 -21.07
CA GLU A 150 -12.65 -5.78 -21.81
C GLU A 150 -11.67 -6.60 -20.97
N ASP A 151 -11.00 -5.98 -20.00
CA ASP A 151 -10.02 -6.61 -19.12
C ASP A 151 -10.66 -7.26 -17.86
N ALA A 152 -11.99 -7.15 -17.71
CA ALA A 152 -12.69 -7.51 -16.48
C ALA A 152 -12.43 -8.94 -16.00
N PHE A 153 -12.35 -9.88 -16.94
CA PHE A 153 -12.18 -11.32 -16.68
C PHE A 153 -10.75 -11.82 -16.91
N ASP A 154 -9.80 -10.94 -17.25
CA ASP A 154 -8.40 -11.32 -17.39
C ASP A 154 -7.78 -11.57 -15.98
N PRO A 155 -7.30 -12.80 -15.67
CA PRO A 155 -6.69 -13.11 -14.39
C PRO A 155 -5.31 -12.47 -14.18
N ASN A 156 -4.68 -11.94 -15.23
CA ASN A 156 -3.44 -11.17 -15.13
C ASN A 156 -3.70 -9.72 -14.70
N ARG A 157 -4.94 -9.23 -14.88
CA ARG A 157 -5.38 -7.91 -14.45
C ARG A 157 -5.96 -8.00 -13.05
N VAL A 158 -5.13 -7.74 -12.04
CA VAL A 158 -5.54 -7.86 -10.63
C VAL A 158 -6.49 -6.73 -10.26
N LYS A 159 -7.67 -7.08 -9.76
CA LYS A 159 -8.67 -6.12 -9.27
C LYS A 159 -8.41 -5.80 -7.80
N CYS A 160 -8.77 -4.59 -7.38
CA CYS A 160 -8.72 -4.17 -5.99
C CYS A 160 -10.07 -3.56 -5.56
N VAL A 161 -10.49 -3.82 -4.33
CA VAL A 161 -11.58 -3.07 -3.68
C VAL A 161 -11.03 -2.32 -2.48
N VAL A 162 -11.54 -1.12 -2.26
CA VAL A 162 -11.07 -0.20 -1.21
C VAL A 162 -12.24 0.27 -0.35
N ASP A 163 -11.95 0.60 0.91
CA ASP A 163 -12.92 1.22 1.79
C ASP A 163 -13.07 2.74 1.54
N ASN A 164 -13.99 3.38 2.26
CA ASN A 164 -14.25 4.82 2.14
C ASN A 164 -13.09 5.70 2.63
N GLN A 165 -12.09 5.13 3.31
CA GLN A 165 -10.90 5.81 3.78
C GLN A 165 -9.69 5.54 2.85
N GLY A 166 -9.89 4.79 1.76
CA GLY A 166 -8.84 4.42 0.80
C GLY A 166 -7.83 3.43 1.38
N TYR A 167 -8.26 2.51 2.22
CA TYR A 167 -7.52 1.29 2.55
C TYR A 167 -8.00 0.13 1.68
N ALA A 168 -7.09 -0.74 1.27
CA ALA A 168 -7.47 -1.96 0.56
C ALA A 168 -8.32 -2.86 1.46
N ILE A 169 -9.45 -3.33 0.91
CA ILE A 169 -10.27 -4.38 1.52
C ILE A 169 -9.81 -5.74 0.99
N TYR A 170 -9.62 -5.88 -0.33
CA TYR A 170 -9.23 -7.15 -0.95
C TYR A 170 -8.62 -6.95 -2.35
N PHE A 171 -7.79 -7.90 -2.77
CA PHE A 171 -7.24 -8.02 -4.12
C PHE A 171 -7.61 -9.39 -4.70
N SER A 172 -7.91 -9.44 -6.00
CA SER A 172 -8.40 -10.68 -6.62
C SER A 172 -8.07 -10.71 -8.11
N ARG A 173 -7.74 -11.89 -8.62
CA ARG A 173 -7.69 -12.16 -10.07
C ARG A 173 -9.09 -12.30 -10.67
N GLY A 174 -10.09 -12.69 -9.87
CA GLY A 174 -11.51 -12.63 -10.24
C GLY A 174 -12.09 -11.21 -10.23
N LEU A 175 -13.18 -11.00 -10.97
CA LEU A 175 -13.88 -9.70 -11.04
C LEU A 175 -14.51 -9.34 -9.67
N ILE A 176 -14.05 -8.24 -9.08
CA ILE A 176 -14.57 -7.71 -7.82
C ILE A 176 -14.83 -6.19 -7.92
N PRO A 177 -15.91 -5.68 -7.30
CA PRO A 177 -16.97 -6.42 -6.63
C PRO A 177 -17.88 -7.14 -7.64
N TYR A 178 -18.32 -8.34 -7.27
CA TYR A 178 -19.29 -9.09 -8.07
C TYR A 178 -20.69 -8.50 -7.85
N ASN A 179 -21.49 -8.41 -8.92
CA ASN A 179 -22.89 -7.96 -8.82
C ASN A 179 -23.86 -9.11 -9.07
N LYS A 180 -25.11 -8.95 -8.60
CA LYS A 180 -26.15 -9.99 -8.68
C LYS A 180 -26.48 -10.45 -10.11
N LEU A 181 -26.18 -9.63 -11.11
CA LEU A 181 -26.43 -9.96 -12.51
C LEU A 181 -25.33 -10.85 -13.11
N GLY A 182 -24.19 -11.00 -12.41
CA GLY A 182 -23.05 -11.77 -12.89
C GLY A 182 -22.39 -11.20 -14.14
N LYS A 183 -22.57 -9.90 -14.39
CA LYS A 183 -22.07 -9.21 -15.60
C LYS A 183 -21.21 -8.01 -15.22
N VAL A 184 -20.31 -7.60 -16.09
CA VAL A 184 -19.57 -6.34 -15.92
C VAL A 184 -20.57 -5.18 -15.97
N ASN A 185 -20.54 -4.30 -14.97
CA ASN A 185 -21.30 -3.05 -15.01
C ASN A 185 -20.41 -1.92 -15.57
N PRO A 186 -20.62 -1.45 -16.81
CA PRO A 186 -19.76 -0.42 -17.42
C PRO A 186 -19.82 0.94 -16.71
N GLN A 187 -20.83 1.17 -15.87
CA GLN A 187 -20.95 2.40 -15.08
C GLN A 187 -20.26 2.29 -13.71
N PHE A 188 -19.86 1.09 -13.29
CA PHE A 188 -19.16 0.90 -12.02
C PHE A 188 -17.65 1.08 -12.22
N PRO A 189 -16.96 1.89 -11.40
CA PRO A 189 -15.54 2.14 -11.53
C PRO A 189 -14.74 0.98 -10.92
N TYR A 190 -14.64 -0.14 -11.64
CA TYR A 190 -13.76 -1.25 -11.28
C TYR A 190 -12.31 -0.76 -11.23
N LEU A 191 -11.55 -1.21 -10.23
CA LEU A 191 -10.19 -0.74 -9.99
C LEU A 191 -9.17 -1.81 -10.37
N LEU A 192 -8.24 -1.44 -11.24
CA LEU A 192 -7.07 -2.23 -11.63
C LEU A 192 -5.89 -1.84 -10.74
N HIS A 193 -5.24 -2.82 -10.10
CA HIS A 193 -4.04 -2.61 -9.30
C HIS A 193 -2.81 -2.39 -10.20
N LEU A 194 -2.05 -1.33 -9.92
CA LEU A 194 -0.77 -1.03 -10.56
C LEU A 194 0.33 -1.61 -9.66
N GLY A 195 1.21 -2.48 -10.19
CA GLY A 195 2.18 -3.27 -9.43
C GLY A 195 3.27 -2.51 -8.67
N ILE A 196 3.12 -1.18 -8.53
CA ILE A 196 3.97 -0.27 -7.79
C ILE A 196 3.58 -0.23 -6.31
N GLN A 197 4.58 -0.29 -5.43
CA GLN A 197 4.35 -0.48 -4.00
C GLN A 197 5.33 0.32 -3.17
N SER A 198 4.87 0.95 -2.09
CA SER A 198 5.71 1.55 -1.06
C SER A 198 5.49 0.82 0.27
N TYR A 199 6.56 0.60 1.02
CA TYR A 199 6.57 -0.17 2.25
C TYR A 199 7.19 0.62 3.39
N ASP A 200 6.67 0.43 4.59
CA ASP A 200 7.35 0.84 5.81
C ASP A 200 8.59 -0.05 6.01
N ALA A 201 9.75 0.58 6.19
CA ALA A 201 11.02 -0.14 6.26
C ALA A 201 11.13 -1.05 7.50
N LYS A 202 10.41 -0.76 8.59
CA LYS A 202 10.36 -1.66 9.75
C LYS A 202 9.51 -2.87 9.45
N PHE A 203 8.37 -2.67 8.77
CA PHE A 203 7.53 -3.78 8.32
C PHE A 203 8.26 -4.72 7.36
N LEU A 204 9.10 -4.20 6.45
CA LEU A 204 9.90 -5.05 5.55
C LEU A 204 10.89 -5.99 6.26
N LYS A 205 11.25 -5.72 7.52
CA LYS A 205 12.05 -6.65 8.32
C LYS A 205 11.21 -7.80 8.87
N ILE A 206 9.93 -7.55 9.12
CA ILE A 206 8.96 -8.52 9.65
C ILE A 206 8.38 -9.38 8.51
N TYR A 207 8.17 -8.79 7.32
CA TYR A 207 7.50 -9.45 6.20
C TYR A 207 8.06 -10.83 5.80
N PRO A 208 9.39 -11.07 5.78
CA PRO A 208 9.95 -12.40 5.50
C PRO A 208 9.65 -13.45 6.58
N GLU A 209 9.39 -13.02 7.82
CA GLU A 209 9.07 -13.91 8.95
C GLU A 209 7.59 -14.35 8.93
N LEU A 210 6.73 -13.61 8.23
CA LEU A 210 5.32 -13.96 8.05
C LEU A 210 5.18 -15.23 7.20
N GLN A 211 4.46 -16.20 7.75
CA GLN A 211 4.13 -17.44 7.06
C GLN A 211 3.26 -17.18 5.82
N PRO A 212 3.40 -17.98 4.75
CA PRO A 212 2.46 -17.95 3.64
C PRO A 212 1.02 -18.16 4.11
N THR A 213 0.07 -17.45 3.49
CA THR A 213 -1.34 -17.46 3.90
C THR A 213 -2.25 -18.06 2.83
N PRO A 214 -3.43 -18.60 3.19
CA PRO A 214 -4.31 -19.27 2.23
C PRO A 214 -4.70 -18.41 1.02
N LEU A 215 -5.14 -17.16 1.21
CA LEU A 215 -5.57 -16.32 0.08
C LEU A 215 -4.38 -15.89 -0.77
N GLN A 216 -3.24 -15.58 -0.17
CA GLN A 216 -1.99 -15.34 -0.89
C GLN A 216 -1.62 -16.50 -1.82
N LEU A 217 -1.71 -17.74 -1.33
CA LEU A 217 -1.35 -18.93 -2.10
C LEU A 217 -2.38 -19.25 -3.19
N GLU A 218 -3.67 -19.11 -2.90
CA GLU A 218 -4.75 -19.39 -3.85
C GLU A 218 -4.78 -18.37 -5.00
N GLU A 219 -4.67 -17.08 -4.68
CA GLU A 219 -4.69 -16.01 -5.69
C GLU A 219 -3.30 -15.76 -6.29
N ASP A 220 -2.23 -16.33 -5.74
CA ASP A 220 -0.84 -16.00 -6.10
C ASP A 220 -0.58 -14.48 -6.08
N LEU A 221 -0.95 -13.84 -4.95
CA LEU A 221 -0.84 -12.39 -4.73
C LEU A 221 -0.19 -12.08 -3.37
N GLU A 222 1.06 -11.62 -3.40
CA GLU A 222 1.87 -11.32 -2.21
C GLU A 222 1.21 -10.34 -1.22
N GLN A 223 0.49 -9.34 -1.74
CA GLN A 223 -0.18 -8.34 -0.92
C GLN A 223 -1.28 -8.92 -0.02
N LEU A 224 -1.85 -10.08 -0.36
CA LEU A 224 -2.84 -10.74 0.48
C LEU A 224 -2.22 -11.26 1.78
N LYS A 225 -0.94 -11.64 1.79
CA LYS A 225 -0.23 -12.00 3.02
C LYS A 225 -0.22 -10.86 4.03
N VAL A 226 -0.12 -9.62 3.56
CA VAL A 226 -0.16 -8.41 4.39
C VAL A 226 -1.55 -8.24 4.99
N LEU A 227 -2.61 -8.33 4.17
CA LEU A 227 -3.99 -8.20 4.62
C LEU A 227 -4.43 -9.32 5.58
N GLU A 228 -4.10 -10.58 5.27
CA GLU A 228 -4.47 -11.75 6.08
C GLU A 228 -3.82 -11.72 7.47
N ASN A 229 -2.62 -11.13 7.59
CA ASN A 229 -1.96 -10.90 8.88
C ASN A 229 -2.46 -9.63 9.61
N GLY A 230 -3.52 -8.98 9.12
CA GLY A 230 -4.18 -7.86 9.79
C GLY A 230 -3.52 -6.49 9.60
N TYR A 231 -2.53 -6.39 8.71
CA TYR A 231 -1.89 -5.12 8.40
C TYR A 231 -2.70 -4.31 7.40
N LYS A 232 -2.60 -2.98 7.49
CA LYS A 232 -3.33 -2.07 6.62
C LYS A 232 -2.48 -1.58 5.45
N MET A 233 -3.16 -1.41 4.32
CA MET A 233 -2.56 -0.96 3.06
C MET A 233 -3.34 0.24 2.54
N LYS A 234 -2.67 1.36 2.26
CA LYS A 234 -3.29 2.50 1.60
C LYS A 234 -3.32 2.31 0.08
N VAL A 235 -4.36 2.81 -0.54
CA VAL A 235 -4.52 2.78 -2.00
C VAL A 235 -4.82 4.18 -2.49
N ILE A 236 -4.02 4.68 -3.41
CA ILE A 236 -4.31 5.90 -4.16
C ILE A 236 -4.97 5.54 -5.49
N LYS A 237 -5.89 6.39 -5.95
CA LYS A 237 -6.46 6.28 -7.30
C LYS A 237 -5.72 7.25 -8.21
N VAL A 238 -5.29 6.77 -9.37
CA VAL A 238 -4.56 7.55 -10.37
C VAL A 238 -5.24 7.39 -11.72
N ASP A 239 -5.09 8.40 -12.57
CA ASP A 239 -5.50 8.34 -13.98
C ASP A 239 -4.27 7.98 -14.82
N HIS A 240 -3.97 6.69 -14.87
CA HIS A 240 -2.78 6.16 -15.53
C HIS A 240 -3.18 4.99 -16.43
N GLU A 241 -2.72 5.00 -17.67
CA GLU A 241 -2.82 3.83 -18.54
C GLU A 241 -1.66 2.87 -18.24
N ALA A 242 -1.99 1.70 -17.70
CA ALA A 242 -1.01 0.68 -17.35
C ALA A 242 -0.39 0.05 -18.61
N HIS A 243 0.78 0.54 -19.02
CA HIS A 243 1.54 0.02 -20.15
C HIS A 243 2.78 -0.76 -19.69
N GLY A 244 2.57 -1.91 -19.05
CA GLY A 244 3.66 -2.86 -18.79
C GLY A 244 4.11 -3.52 -20.10
N VAL A 245 5.41 -3.79 -20.21
CA VAL A 245 5.93 -4.68 -21.26
C VAL A 245 5.87 -6.09 -20.69
N ASP A 246 5.24 -7.07 -21.32
CA ASP A 246 5.27 -8.47 -20.86
C ASP A 246 5.69 -9.46 -21.93
N VAL A 247 5.34 -9.16 -23.17
CA VAL A 247 5.75 -9.90 -24.37
C VAL A 247 6.52 -8.99 -25.33
N PRO A 248 7.33 -9.53 -26.25
CA PRO A 248 8.09 -8.71 -27.21
C PRO A 248 7.24 -7.72 -28.00
N GLU A 249 5.99 -8.07 -28.32
CA GLU A 249 5.06 -7.24 -29.09
C GLU A 249 4.63 -5.96 -28.34
N ASP A 250 4.79 -5.90 -27.02
CA ASP A 250 4.47 -4.71 -26.25
C ASP A 250 5.50 -3.60 -26.45
N VAL A 251 6.72 -3.93 -26.86
CA VAL A 251 7.80 -2.96 -27.08
C VAL A 251 7.39 -1.93 -28.14
N GLU A 252 6.83 -2.37 -29.27
CA GLU A 252 6.41 -1.47 -30.35
C GLU A 252 5.31 -0.51 -29.89
N LYS A 253 4.37 -1.00 -29.06
CA LYS A 253 3.32 -0.16 -28.47
C LYS A 253 3.91 0.91 -27.58
N ILE A 254 4.88 0.55 -26.72
CA ILE A 254 5.59 1.50 -25.85
C ILE A 254 6.34 2.53 -26.68
N GLU A 255 7.07 2.11 -27.71
CA GLU A 255 7.83 3.04 -28.55
C GLU A 255 6.90 4.04 -29.25
N ASN A 256 5.73 3.60 -29.73
CA ASN A 256 4.75 4.49 -30.35
C ASN A 256 4.19 5.50 -29.34
N LEU A 257 3.80 5.05 -28.15
CA LEU A 257 3.35 5.92 -27.06
C LEU A 257 4.42 6.94 -26.66
N MET A 258 5.68 6.53 -26.57
CA MET A 258 6.79 7.42 -26.26
C MET A 258 6.97 8.50 -27.33
N ARG A 259 6.87 8.14 -28.61
CA ARG A 259 6.94 9.10 -29.73
C ARG A 259 5.79 10.10 -29.66
N GLU A 260 4.57 9.64 -29.39
CA GLU A 260 3.39 10.51 -29.23
C GLU A 260 3.55 11.49 -28.05
N GLN A 261 4.17 11.05 -26.97
CA GLN A 261 4.42 11.85 -25.77
C GLN A 261 5.71 12.69 -25.84
N ASN A 262 6.43 12.68 -26.96
CA ASN A 262 7.74 13.32 -27.14
C ASN A 262 8.79 12.89 -26.08
N LEU A 263 8.73 11.63 -25.66
CA LEU A 263 9.72 11.01 -24.77
C LEU A 263 10.84 10.38 -25.62
N SER A 264 12.06 10.89 -25.48
CA SER A 264 13.25 10.43 -26.22
C SER A 264 14.01 9.33 -25.52
#